data_AF-A0A258SRH9-F1
#
_entry.id   AF-A0A258SRH9-F1
#
_cell.length_a   1.000
_cell.length_b   1.000
_cell.length_c   1.000
_cell.angle_alpha   90.00
_cell.angle_beta   90.00
_cell.angle_gamma   90.00
#
_symmetry.space_group_name_H-M   'P 1'
#
loop_
_entity.id
_entity.type
_entity.pdbx_description
1 polymer ?
#
loop_
_entity_poly.entity_id
_entity_poly.type
_entity_poly.pdbx_seq_one_letter_code
_entity_poly.pdbx_strand_id
1 'polypeptide(L)'
;MPSMSPHEIDSLDALRRRIREFAQARAWERYHTPKNLVMALSVETAELLEPFQWLTAEQSRHLSAEQHEAVRQEIADVLIYLTRLADVLEI
;
A
#
# COMPACT_ATOMS: atom_id res chain seq x y z
N MET A 1 5.43 -11.97 24.07
CA MET A 1 5.30 -11.36 22.73
C MET A 1 6.40 -10.30 22.64
N PRO A 2 7.30 -10.34 21.65
CA PRO A 2 8.29 -9.27 21.53
C PRO A 2 7.54 -7.97 21.21
N SER A 3 7.82 -6.91 21.97
CA SER A 3 7.27 -5.58 21.74
C SER A 3 7.87 -5.02 20.45
N MET A 4 7.03 -4.76 19.45
CA MET A 4 7.48 -4.05 18.23
C MET A 4 7.82 -2.60 18.61
N SER A 5 9.05 -2.19 18.31
CA SER A 5 9.56 -0.84 18.57
C SER A 5 8.99 0.16 17.54
N PRO A 6 8.81 1.46 17.87
CA PRO A 6 8.08 2.43 17.03
C PRO A 6 8.68 2.76 15.65
N HIS A 7 9.82 2.18 15.28
CA HIS A 7 10.57 2.49 14.06
C HIS A 7 10.99 1.24 13.26
N GLU A 8 10.14 0.20 13.18
CA GLU A 8 10.52 -1.04 12.48
C GLU A 8 10.68 -0.86 10.95
N ILE A 9 10.07 0.18 10.37
CA ILE A 9 10.16 0.50 8.95
C ILE A 9 10.56 1.99 8.81
N ASP A 10 11.85 2.24 8.58
CA ASP A 10 12.45 3.57 8.44
C ASP A 10 12.95 3.87 7.01
N SER A 11 12.83 2.89 6.10
CA SER A 11 13.35 2.94 4.74
C SER A 11 12.52 2.06 3.80
N LEU A 12 12.56 2.34 2.50
CA LEU A 12 11.92 1.50 1.49
C LEU A 12 12.52 0.09 1.46
N ASP A 13 13.81 -0.06 1.77
CA ASP A 13 14.45 -1.37 1.91
C ASP A 13 13.89 -2.18 3.09
N ALA A 14 13.69 -1.54 4.25
CA ALA A 14 13.05 -2.18 5.38
C ALA A 14 11.60 -2.58 5.06
N LEU A 15 10.85 -1.71 4.38
CA LEU A 15 9.49 -1.99 3.93
C LEU A 15 9.43 -3.17 2.97
N ARG A 16 10.26 -3.15 1.92
CA ARG A 16 10.40 -4.23 0.93
C ARG A 16 10.66 -5.58 1.60
N ARG A 17 11.63 -5.62 2.52
CA ARG A 17 11.94 -6.84 3.30
C ARG A 17 10.72 -7.31 4.09
N ARG A 18 10.05 -6.40 4.81
CA ARG A 18 8.88 -6.74 5.62
C ARG A 18 7.73 -7.30 4.79
N ILE A 19 7.45 -6.72 3.62
CA ILE A 19 6.41 -7.19 2.70
C ILE A 19 6.78 -8.57 2.15
N ARG A 20 8.04 -8.79 1.78
CA ARG A 20 8.53 -10.09 1.29
C ARG A 20 8.34 -11.17 2.35
N GLU A 21 8.75 -10.92 3.59
CA GLU A 21 8.55 -11.84 4.72
C GLU A 21 7.07 -12.13 4.97
N PHE A 22 6.22 -11.10 4.90
CA PHE A 22 4.77 -11.25 5.07
C PHE A 22 4.15 -12.16 4.01
N ALA A 23 4.55 -11.99 2.73
CA ALA A 23 4.07 -12.80 1.61
C ALA A 23 4.57 -14.25 1.69
N GLN A 24 5.83 -14.44 2.08
CA GLN A 24 6.45 -15.76 2.28
C GLN A 24 5.75 -16.56 3.38
N ALA A 25 5.50 -15.93 4.54
CA ALA A 25 4.81 -16.58 5.65
C ALA A 25 3.40 -17.09 5.29
N ARG A 26 2.80 -16.57 4.21
CA ARG A 26 1.48 -16.95 3.71
C ARG A 26 1.52 -17.77 2.43
N ALA A 27 2.71 -18.09 1.92
CA ALA A 27 2.93 -18.73 0.63
C ALA A 27 2.23 -17.97 -0.54
N TRP A 28 2.16 -16.64 -0.45
CA TRP A 28 1.52 -15.78 -1.45
C TRP A 28 2.40 -15.45 -2.65
N GLU A 29 3.71 -15.73 -2.58
CA GLU A 29 4.67 -15.43 -3.66
C GLU A 29 4.25 -16.00 -5.01
N ARG A 30 3.58 -17.18 -5.03
CA ARG A 30 3.04 -17.80 -6.25
C ARG A 30 2.01 -16.94 -6.98
N TYR A 31 1.34 -16.02 -6.28
CA TYR A 31 0.34 -15.10 -6.85
C TYR A 31 0.95 -13.74 -7.20
N HIS A 32 2.12 -13.40 -6.66
CA HIS A 32 2.79 -12.11 -6.84
C HIS A 32 3.57 -12.04 -8.16
N THR A 33 2.92 -12.44 -9.26
CA THR A 33 3.45 -12.18 -10.60
C THR A 33 3.38 -10.66 -10.89
N PRO A 34 4.29 -10.08 -11.72
CA PRO A 34 4.21 -8.66 -12.07
C PRO A 34 2.84 -8.24 -12.59
N LYS A 35 2.21 -9.08 -13.43
CA LYS A 35 0.86 -8.85 -13.95
C LYS A 35 -0.19 -8.73 -12.83
N ASN A 36 -0.16 -9.62 -11.84
CA ASN A 36 -1.15 -9.60 -10.76
C ASN A 36 -0.89 -8.42 -9.81
N LEU A 37 0.38 -8.11 -9.53
CA LEU A 37 0.75 -6.99 -8.67
C LEU A 37 0.36 -5.64 -9.28
N VAL A 38 0.58 -5.43 -10.59
CA VAL A 38 0.13 -4.19 -11.26
C VAL A 38 -1.39 -4.09 -11.33
N MET A 39 -2.10 -5.22 -11.46
CA MET A 39 -3.56 -5.23 -11.39
C MET A 39 -4.06 -4.86 -9.99
N ALA A 40 -3.48 -5.45 -8.93
CA ALA A 40 -3.82 -5.11 -7.56
C ALA A 40 -3.52 -3.64 -7.25
N LEU A 41 -2.34 -3.13 -7.64
CA LEU A 41 -2.00 -1.72 -7.53
C LEU A 41 -3.04 -0.79 -8.19
N SER A 42 -3.56 -1.19 -9.35
CA SER A 42 -4.61 -0.42 -10.04
C SER A 42 -5.94 -0.42 -9.27
N VAL A 43 -6.26 -1.49 -8.53
CA VAL A 43 -7.44 -1.55 -7.67
C VAL A 43 -7.25 -0.60 -6.50
N GLU A 44 -6.16 -0.69 -5.75
CA GLU A 44 -5.93 0.20 -4.59
C GLU A 44 -5.82 1.67 -4.98
N THR A 45 -5.31 1.97 -6.18
CA THR A 45 -5.31 3.35 -6.69
C THR A 45 -6.72 3.84 -6.99
N ALA A 46 -7.63 2.95 -7.40
CA ALA A 46 -9.04 3.28 -7.59
C ALA A 46 -9.75 3.44 -6.23
N GLU A 47 -9.45 2.61 -5.24
CA GLU A 47 -9.95 2.76 -3.87
C GLU A 47 -9.48 4.09 -3.25
N LEU A 48 -8.20 4.47 -3.44
CA LEU A 48 -7.66 5.77 -3.03
C LEU A 48 -8.39 6.96 -3.67
N LEU A 49 -8.98 6.79 -4.85
CA LEU A 49 -9.76 7.83 -5.53
C LEU A 49 -11.13 8.04 -4.89
N GLU A 50 -11.74 7.00 -4.30
CA GLU A 50 -13.12 7.03 -3.82
C GLU A 50 -13.43 8.16 -2.83
N PRO A 51 -12.57 8.49 -1.84
CA PRO A 51 -12.83 9.60 -0.92
C PRO A 51 -12.94 10.96 -1.61
N PHE A 52 -12.41 11.10 -2.83
CA PHE A 52 -12.33 12.35 -3.58
C PHE A 52 -13.34 12.46 -4.72
N GLN A 53 -13.94 11.36 -5.16
CA GLN A 53 -14.63 11.25 -6.46
C GLN A 53 -15.74 12.29 -6.71
N TRP A 54 -16.40 12.78 -5.64
CA TRP A 54 -17.49 13.75 -5.73
C TRP A 54 -17.13 15.13 -5.15
N LEU A 55 -15.89 15.33 -4.74
CA LEU A 55 -15.44 16.58 -4.12
C LEU A 55 -15.08 17.62 -5.18
N THR A 56 -15.37 18.88 -4.89
CA THR A 56 -14.73 19.99 -5.61
C THR A 56 -13.25 20.10 -5.22
N ALA A 57 -12.47 20.85 -6.00
CA ALA A 57 -11.06 21.12 -5.69
C ALA A 57 -10.83 21.85 -4.35
N GLU A 58 -11.83 22.56 -3.83
CA GLU A 58 -11.78 23.19 -2.51
C GLU A 58 -12.11 22.19 -1.40
N GLN A 59 -13.13 21.35 -1.60
CA GLN A 59 -13.52 20.31 -0.65
C GLN A 59 -12.44 19.23 -0.50
N SER A 60 -11.71 18.89 -1.56
CA SER A 60 -10.63 17.88 -1.50
C SER A 60 -9.47 18.25 -0.57
N ARG A 61 -9.38 19.52 -0.15
CA ARG A 61 -8.39 20.01 0.84
C ARG A 61 -8.89 19.91 2.29
N HIS A 62 -10.16 19.57 2.49
CA HIS A 62 -10.85 19.60 3.78
C HIS A 62 -11.61 18.29 4.02
N LEU A 63 -10.90 17.17 3.94
CA LEU A 63 -11.47 15.84 4.17
C LEU A 63 -12.02 15.70 5.59
N SER A 64 -13.12 14.96 5.73
CA SER A 64 -13.59 14.50 7.04
C SER A 64 -12.56 13.55 7.68
N ALA A 65 -12.68 13.33 8.99
CA ALA A 65 -11.80 12.37 9.69
C ALA A 65 -11.90 10.95 9.10
N GLU A 66 -13.09 10.54 8.66
CA GLU A 66 -13.34 9.25 8.03
C GLU A 66 -12.69 9.17 6.64
N GLN A 67 -12.84 10.20 5.81
CA GLN A 67 -12.17 10.25 4.51
C GLN A 67 -10.65 10.24 4.66
N HIS A 68 -10.11 10.97 5.63
CA HIS A 68 -8.67 10.99 5.89
C HIS A 68 -8.17 9.62 6.40
N GLU A 69 -8.97 8.89 7.17
CA GLU A 69 -8.66 7.51 7.57
C GLU A 69 -8.59 6.59 6.35
N ALA A 70 -9.62 6.61 5.49
CA ALA A 70 -9.65 5.82 4.26
C ALA A 70 -8.44 6.13 3.37
N VAL A 71 -8.18 7.41 3.07
CA VAL A 71 -7.01 7.84 2.28
C VAL A 71 -5.70 7.31 2.86
N ARG A 72 -5.56 7.26 4.18
CA ARG A 72 -4.33 6.76 4.81
C ARG A 72 -4.16 5.25 4.60
N GLN A 73 -5.24 4.48 4.65
CA GLN A 73 -5.23 3.04 4.40
C GLN A 73 -4.88 2.77 2.93
N GLU A 74 -5.56 3.43 2.00
CA GLU A 74 -5.33 3.22 0.57
C GLU A 74 -3.95 3.69 0.10
N ILE A 75 -3.40 4.77 0.68
CA ILE A 75 -2.00 5.15 0.45
C ILE A 75 -1.04 4.04 0.90
N ALA A 76 -1.31 3.40 2.04
CA ALA A 76 -0.48 2.31 2.52
C ALA A 76 -0.55 1.11 1.57
N ASP A 77 -1.73 0.76 1.08
CA ASP A 77 -1.92 -0.37 0.17
C ASP A 77 -1.29 -0.12 -1.21
N VAL A 78 -1.46 1.08 -1.78
CA VAL A 78 -0.73 1.53 -2.98
C VAL A 78 0.79 1.41 -2.78
N LEU A 79 1.32 1.87 -1.65
CA LEU A 79 2.74 1.80 -1.35
C LEU A 79 3.22 0.35 -1.22
N ILE A 80 2.43 -0.53 -0.61
CA ILE A 80 2.75 -1.95 -0.44
C ILE A 80 2.85 -2.65 -1.81
N TYR A 81 1.84 -2.50 -2.67
CA TYR A 81 1.86 -3.14 -3.98
C TYR A 81 2.92 -2.57 -4.91
N LEU A 82 3.13 -1.25 -4.90
CA LEU A 82 4.20 -0.63 -5.69
C LEU A 82 5.58 -1.12 -5.25
N THR A 83 5.84 -1.14 -3.94
CA THR A 83 7.11 -1.64 -3.39
C THR A 83 7.31 -3.11 -3.74
N ARG A 84 6.26 -3.94 -3.62
CA ARG A 84 6.37 -5.36 -3.96
C ARG A 84 6.53 -5.59 -5.46
N LEU A 85 5.90 -4.79 -6.30
CA LEU A 85 6.07 -4.83 -7.75
C LEU A 85 7.52 -4.51 -8.15
N ALA A 86 8.09 -3.43 -7.60
CA ALA A 86 9.49 -3.07 -7.80
C ALA A 86 10.44 -4.20 -7.33
N ASP A 87 10.17 -4.80 -6.17
CA ASP A 87 10.93 -5.92 -5.64
C ASP A 87 10.96 -7.14 -6.58
N VAL A 88 9.80 -7.50 -7.14
CA VAL A 88 9.68 -8.64 -8.06
C VAL A 88 10.30 -8.34 -9.43
N LEU A 89 10.37 -7.07 -9.83
CA LEU A 89 10.98 -6.61 -11.08
C LEU A 89 12.46 -6.22 -10.95
N GLU A 90 13.02 -6.26 -9.74
CA GLU A 90 14.40 -5.87 -9.43
C GLU A 90 14.73 -4.41 -9.80
N ILE A 91 13.82 -3.48 -9.48
CA ILE A 91 13.94 -2.02 -9.68
C ILE A 91 14.28 -1.30 -8.37
#